data_AF-A0A176W6X5-F1
#
_entry.id   AF-A0A176W6X5-F1
#
_cell.length_a   1.000
_cell.length_b   1.000
_cell.length_c   1.000
_cell.angle_alpha   90.00
_cell.angle_beta   90.00
_cell.angle_gamma   90.00
#
_symmetry.space_group_name_H-M   'P 1'
#
loop_
_entity.id
_entity.type
_entity.pdbx_description
1 polymer ?
#
loop_
_entity_poly.entity_id
_entity_poly.type
_entity_poly.pdbx_seq_one_letter_code
_entity_poly.pdbx_strand_id
1 'polypeptide(L)'
;MADRGLVLLLRGGAWGLPTACPACLPVYMYLKLARVAFTPQYATFQPDSDNLPVLEYGDVVGYGSDTGGIIGVLKRERICDLDEGLPDSAKADVNAYTSIVNSWLADALLYELWLKENGATVAEVYLSSLPWPINKAIDWKQRRSVQVHLGINTENASERAAEVRRLFFFWGYIGE
;
A
#
# COMPACT_ATOMS: atom_id res chain seq x y z
N MET A 1 1.62 30.67 -16.32
CA MET A 1 1.92 29.65 -15.30
C MET A 1 1.37 28.35 -15.85
N ALA A 2 2.22 27.36 -16.12
CA ALA A 2 1.77 26.11 -16.70
C ALA A 2 0.72 25.47 -15.77
N ASP A 3 -0.38 25.02 -16.35
CA ASP A 3 -1.39 24.18 -15.72
C ASP A 3 -0.69 22.89 -15.25
N ARG A 4 -0.18 22.88 -14.01
CA ARG A 4 0.56 21.74 -13.46
C ARG A 4 -0.46 20.77 -12.88
N GLY A 5 -0.91 19.84 -13.72
CA GLY A 5 -1.81 18.77 -13.31
C GLY A 5 -1.19 17.87 -12.23
N LEU A 6 -2.05 17.29 -11.39
CA LEU A 6 -1.65 16.37 -10.33
C LEU A 6 -1.16 15.05 -10.95
N VAL A 7 0.05 14.62 -10.58
CA VAL A 7 0.64 13.36 -11.02
C VAL A 7 0.72 12.40 -9.84
N LEU A 8 0.32 11.16 -10.06
CA LEU A 8 0.38 10.11 -9.05
C LEU A 8 1.21 8.95 -9.59
N LEU A 9 2.41 8.78 -9.04
CA LEU A 9 3.31 7.68 -9.37
C LEU A 9 2.96 6.45 -8.52
N LEU A 10 2.67 5.35 -9.20
CA LEU A 10 2.15 4.11 -8.64
C LEU A 10 2.95 2.90 -9.10
N ARG A 11 2.64 1.76 -8.52
CA ARG A 11 3.05 0.45 -9.05
C ARG A 11 2.08 -0.02 -10.12
N GLY A 12 2.56 -0.87 -11.02
CA GLY A 12 1.78 -1.40 -12.14
C GLY A 12 0.49 -2.10 -11.70
N GLY A 13 -0.51 -2.11 -12.58
CA GLY A 13 -1.77 -2.82 -12.37
C GLY A 13 -1.63 -4.33 -12.50
N ALA A 14 -2.41 -5.07 -11.72
CA ALA A 14 -2.56 -6.53 -11.84
C ALA A 14 -3.90 -6.98 -11.26
N TRP A 15 -4.30 -8.22 -11.55
CA TRP A 15 -5.55 -8.82 -11.03
C TRP A 15 -6.82 -8.01 -11.36
N GLY A 16 -6.82 -7.27 -12.48
CA GLY A 16 -7.92 -6.38 -12.86
C GLY A 16 -7.99 -5.06 -12.06
N LEU A 17 -7.00 -4.80 -11.19
CA LEU A 17 -6.91 -3.57 -10.39
C LEU A 17 -6.01 -2.54 -11.08
N PRO A 18 -6.25 -1.22 -10.85
CA PRO A 18 -5.44 -0.15 -11.43
C PRO A 18 -3.98 -0.15 -10.94
N THR A 19 -3.72 -0.75 -9.77
CA THR A 19 -2.41 -0.97 -9.17
C THR A 19 -2.47 -2.28 -8.37
N ALA A 20 -1.43 -3.09 -8.46
CA ALA A 20 -1.26 -4.32 -7.67
C ALA A 20 -0.88 -4.03 -6.21
N CYS A 21 -0.39 -2.82 -5.92
CA CYS A 21 0.17 -2.48 -4.62
C CYS A 21 -0.89 -2.03 -3.61
N PRO A 22 -0.90 -2.64 -2.40
CA PRO A 22 -1.88 -2.32 -1.35
C PRO A 22 -1.71 -0.91 -0.78
N ALA A 23 -0.52 -0.30 -0.80
CA ALA A 23 -0.32 1.09 -0.36
C ALA A 23 -0.74 2.12 -1.43
N CYS A 24 -0.60 1.76 -2.71
CA CYS A 24 -0.94 2.62 -3.85
C CYS A 24 -2.46 2.70 -4.10
N LEU A 25 -3.18 1.60 -3.88
CA LEU A 25 -4.60 1.47 -4.22
C LEU A 25 -5.51 2.43 -3.45
N PRO A 26 -5.37 2.61 -2.11
CA PRO A 26 -6.19 3.55 -1.35
C PRO A 26 -6.06 4.98 -1.85
N VAL A 27 -4.84 5.43 -2.18
CA VAL A 27 -4.59 6.79 -2.68
C VAL A 27 -5.22 6.99 -4.06
N TYR A 28 -5.09 6.01 -4.95
CA TYR A 28 -5.74 6.05 -6.26
C TYR A 28 -7.26 6.17 -6.14
N MET A 29 -7.87 5.35 -5.26
CA MET A 29 -9.31 5.38 -5.02
C MET A 29 -9.75 6.68 -4.34
N TYR A 30 -8.97 7.20 -3.40
CA TYR A 30 -9.24 8.46 -2.71
C TYR A 30 -9.38 9.62 -3.71
N LEU A 31 -8.42 9.76 -4.64
CA LEU A 31 -8.46 10.80 -5.67
C LEU A 31 -9.63 10.62 -6.65
N LYS A 32 -9.96 9.37 -7.01
CA LYS A 32 -11.12 9.06 -7.85
C LYS A 32 -12.44 9.41 -7.17
N LEU A 33 -12.61 9.05 -5.91
CA LEU A 33 -13.80 9.36 -5.11
C LEU A 33 -13.93 10.86 -4.86
N ALA A 34 -12.81 11.56 -4.65
CA ALA A 34 -12.75 13.02 -4.53
C ALA A 34 -12.97 13.75 -5.87
N ARG A 35 -13.10 13.01 -6.99
CA ARG A 35 -13.28 13.56 -8.35
C ARG A 35 -12.18 14.53 -8.76
N VAL A 36 -10.97 14.33 -8.26
CA VAL A 36 -9.79 15.12 -8.62
C VAL A 36 -9.24 14.59 -9.95
N ALA A 37 -8.95 15.50 -10.89
CA ALA A 37 -8.27 15.13 -12.12
C ALA A 37 -6.79 14.87 -11.83
N PHE A 38 -6.29 13.70 -12.22
CA PHE A 38 -4.89 13.33 -12.04
C PHE A 38 -4.38 12.42 -13.14
N THR A 39 -3.07 12.42 -13.33
CA THR A 39 -2.36 11.59 -14.29
C THR A 39 -1.64 10.45 -13.55
N PRO A 40 -2.10 9.20 -13.65
CA PRO A 40 -1.37 8.07 -13.10
C PRO A 40 -0.10 7.80 -13.93
N GLN A 41 1.02 7.63 -13.25
CA GLN A 41 2.27 7.15 -13.83
C GLN A 41 2.70 5.86 -13.13
N TYR A 42 3.42 4.99 -13.83
CA TYR A 42 3.79 3.68 -13.30
C TYR A 42 5.31 3.53 -13.20
N ALA A 43 5.80 3.39 -11.97
CA ALA A 43 7.21 3.16 -11.69
C ALA A 43 7.61 1.75 -12.16
N THR A 44 8.45 1.69 -13.17
CA THR A 44 8.97 0.42 -13.74
C THR A 44 10.34 0.04 -13.19
N PHE A 45 11.08 1.01 -12.62
CA PHE A 45 12.50 0.87 -12.23
C PHE A 45 12.74 0.85 -10.71
N GLN A 46 11.70 1.02 -9.88
CA GLN A 46 11.80 1.04 -8.40
C GLN A 46 10.79 0.09 -7.73
N PRO A 47 10.84 -1.23 -8.01
CA PRO A 47 9.88 -2.16 -7.43
C PRO A 47 10.12 -2.45 -5.94
N ASP A 48 11.21 -1.99 -5.33
CA ASP A 48 11.46 -2.13 -3.89
C ASP A 48 11.40 -0.82 -3.11
N SER A 49 10.95 0.27 -3.75
CA SER A 49 10.81 1.56 -3.05
C SER A 49 9.64 1.53 -2.08
N ASP A 50 9.94 1.81 -0.81
CA ASP A 50 8.98 2.04 0.27
C ASP A 50 8.30 3.42 0.14
N ASN A 51 8.83 4.28 -0.74
CA ASN A 51 8.34 5.64 -0.92
C ASN A 51 7.11 5.71 -1.85
N LEU A 52 6.76 4.61 -2.53
CA LEU A 52 5.56 4.54 -3.39
C LEU A 52 4.30 4.30 -2.54
N PRO A 53 3.16 4.93 -2.86
CA PRO A 53 2.93 5.87 -3.97
C PRO A 53 3.67 7.21 -3.79
N VAL A 54 3.89 7.97 -4.88
CA VAL A 54 4.42 9.34 -4.85
C VAL A 54 3.41 10.30 -5.49
N LEU A 55 3.15 11.42 -4.83
CA LEU A 55 2.31 12.51 -5.31
C LEU A 55 3.19 13.67 -5.77
N GLU A 56 2.96 14.16 -6.98
CA GLU A 56 3.57 15.40 -7.45
C GLU A 56 2.46 16.39 -7.82
N TYR A 57 2.50 17.57 -7.21
CA TYR A 57 1.55 18.65 -7.47
C TYR A 57 2.24 20.01 -7.35
N GLY A 58 2.47 20.67 -8.49
CA GLY A 58 3.14 21.97 -8.49
C GLY A 58 4.61 21.86 -8.05
N ASP A 59 4.93 22.39 -6.87
CA ASP A 59 6.24 22.26 -6.20
C ASP A 59 6.16 21.32 -4.99
N VAL A 60 5.01 20.70 -4.75
CA VAL A 60 4.80 19.74 -3.66
C VAL A 60 5.07 18.33 -4.15
N VAL A 61 5.90 17.61 -3.40
CA VAL A 61 6.14 16.18 -3.57
C VAL A 61 5.80 15.49 -2.25
N GLY A 62 4.87 14.54 -2.28
CA GLY A 62 4.47 13.72 -1.14
C GLY A 62 4.83 12.26 -1.36
N TYR A 63 5.27 11.59 -0.31
CA TYR A 63 5.67 10.18 -0.35
C TYR A 63 4.72 9.32 0.48
N GLY A 64 4.60 8.04 0.11
CA GLY A 64 3.84 7.06 0.89
C GLY A 64 4.36 6.91 2.32
N SER A 65 5.66 7.14 2.53
CA SER A 65 6.35 7.10 3.81
C SER A 65 6.16 8.35 4.69
N ASP A 66 5.50 9.39 4.19
CA ASP A 66 5.28 10.63 4.96
C ASP A 66 4.35 10.38 6.16
N THR A 67 4.44 11.23 7.19
CA THR A 67 3.55 11.14 8.36
C THR A 67 2.10 11.38 7.94
N GLY A 68 1.25 10.35 8.09
CA GLY A 68 -0.13 10.35 7.59
C GLY A 68 -0.28 9.97 6.10
N GLY A 69 0.83 9.57 5.46
CA GLY A 69 0.90 9.19 4.05
C GLY A 69 0.46 10.29 3.08
N ILE A 70 0.25 9.91 1.82
CA ILE A 70 -0.20 10.86 0.78
C ILE A 70 -1.54 11.51 1.13
N ILE A 71 -2.48 10.78 1.75
CA ILE A 71 -3.78 11.34 2.11
C ILE A 71 -3.60 12.49 3.12
N GLY A 72 -2.69 12.35 4.08
CA GLY A 72 -2.31 13.44 4.98
C GLY A 72 -1.73 14.65 4.23
N VAL A 73 -0.89 14.41 3.21
CA VAL A 73 -0.38 15.49 2.35
C VAL A 73 -1.50 16.18 1.59
N LEU A 74 -2.42 15.44 0.95
CA LEU A 74 -3.55 15.99 0.20
C LEU A 74 -4.43 16.90 1.06
N LYS A 75 -4.70 16.50 2.30
CA LYS A 75 -5.47 17.30 3.26
C LYS A 75 -4.72 18.55 3.70
N ARG A 76 -3.43 18.41 4.06
CA ARG A 76 -2.58 19.52 4.52
C ARG A 76 -2.43 20.60 3.46
N GLU A 77 -2.23 20.21 2.21
CA GLU A 77 -2.10 21.11 1.06
C GLU A 77 -3.45 21.60 0.53
N ARG A 78 -4.56 21.20 1.17
CA ARG A 78 -5.94 21.56 0.78
C ARG A 78 -6.26 21.23 -0.68
N ILE A 79 -5.69 20.13 -1.19
CA ILE A 79 -5.94 19.63 -2.54
C ILE A 79 -7.31 18.93 -2.56
N CYS A 80 -7.53 18.00 -1.62
CA CYS A 80 -8.83 17.38 -1.40
C CYS A 80 -8.94 16.80 0.02
N ASP A 81 -10.15 16.80 0.56
CA ASP A 81 -10.49 16.12 1.81
C ASP A 81 -11.89 15.50 1.70
N LEU A 82 -11.96 14.17 1.59
CA LEU A 82 -13.23 13.43 1.61
C LEU A 82 -13.92 13.46 2.97
N ASP A 83 -13.20 13.78 4.04
CA ASP A 83 -13.71 13.72 5.40
C ASP A 83 -14.24 15.08 5.88
N GLU A 84 -14.10 16.16 5.09
CA GLU A 84 -14.42 17.53 5.51
C GLU A 84 -15.87 17.65 6.03
N GLY A 85 -16.82 17.01 5.35
CA GLY A 85 -18.25 17.02 5.69
C GLY A 85 -18.68 16.01 6.77
N LEU A 86 -17.77 15.22 7.33
CA LEU A 86 -18.11 14.24 8.36
C LEU A 86 -18.20 14.88 9.75
N PRO A 87 -19.14 14.44 10.61
CA PRO A 87 -19.16 14.84 12.02
C PRO A 87 -17.92 14.32 12.75
N ASP A 88 -17.52 14.99 13.83
CA ASP A 88 -16.28 14.66 14.55
C ASP A 88 -16.25 13.23 15.09
N SER A 89 -17.40 12.68 15.49
CA SER A 89 -17.51 11.27 15.89
C SER A 89 -17.17 10.31 14.74
N ALA A 90 -17.70 10.57 13.53
CA ALA A 90 -17.41 9.74 12.37
C ALA A 90 -15.95 9.86 11.91
N LYS A 91 -15.34 11.05 12.05
CA LYS A 91 -13.90 11.24 11.79
C LYS A 91 -13.04 10.39 12.74
N ALA A 92 -13.43 10.30 14.01
CA ALA A 92 -12.75 9.44 14.98
C ALA A 92 -12.86 7.95 14.59
N ASP A 93 -14.04 7.51 14.17
CA ASP A 93 -14.27 6.13 13.72
C ASP A 93 -13.43 5.80 12.47
N VAL A 94 -13.40 6.69 11.47
CA VAL A 94 -12.57 6.51 10.26
C VAL A 94 -11.09 6.35 10.62
N ASN A 95 -10.58 7.16 11.55
CA ASN A 95 -9.20 7.05 12.01
C ASN A 95 -8.93 5.73 12.73
N ALA A 96 -9.88 5.26 13.56
CA ALA A 96 -9.77 3.98 14.25
C ALA A 96 -9.74 2.81 13.25
N TYR A 97 -10.68 2.77 12.30
CA TYR A 97 -10.72 1.73 11.27
C TYR A 97 -9.48 1.75 10.36
N THR A 98 -9.03 2.94 9.97
CA THR A 98 -7.80 3.10 9.17
C THR A 98 -6.59 2.54 9.91
N SER A 99 -6.52 2.73 11.23
CA SER A 99 -5.42 2.20 12.06
C SER A 99 -5.43 0.67 12.12
N ILE A 100 -6.61 0.05 12.20
CA ILE A 100 -6.76 -1.42 12.17
C ILE A 100 -6.32 -1.98 10.81
N VAL A 101 -6.75 -1.34 9.71
CA VAL A 101 -6.36 -1.73 8.35
C VAL A 101 -4.85 -1.61 8.14
N ASN A 102 -4.26 -0.49 8.55
CA ASN A 102 -2.84 -0.21 8.33
C ASN A 102 -1.89 -1.00 9.26
N SER A 103 -2.42 -1.67 10.28
CA SER A 103 -1.65 -2.56 11.15
C SER A 103 -1.85 -4.02 10.74
N TRP A 104 -2.95 -4.63 11.17
CA TRP A 104 -3.09 -6.09 11.10
C TRP A 104 -3.42 -6.59 9.70
N LEU A 105 -4.27 -5.88 8.96
CA LEU A 105 -4.60 -6.28 7.60
C LEU A 105 -3.38 -6.10 6.67
N ALA A 106 -2.61 -5.04 6.87
CA ALA A 106 -1.35 -4.82 6.16
C ALA A 106 -0.38 -5.98 6.38
N ASP A 107 -0.17 -6.41 7.63
CA ASP A 107 0.72 -7.54 7.95
C ASP A 107 0.23 -8.86 7.34
N ALA A 108 -1.08 -9.14 7.41
CA ALA A 108 -1.67 -10.33 6.79
C ALA A 108 -1.51 -10.34 5.26
N LEU A 109 -1.69 -9.19 4.61
CA LEU A 109 -1.48 -9.04 3.17
C LEU A 109 -0.02 -9.24 2.79
N LEU A 110 0.93 -8.70 3.55
CA LEU A 110 2.37 -8.91 3.31
C LEU A 110 2.74 -10.38 3.40
N TYR A 111 2.23 -11.10 4.41
CA TYR A 111 2.42 -12.53 4.56
C TYR A 111 1.89 -13.31 3.34
N GLU A 112 0.65 -13.05 2.94
CA GLU A 112 0.00 -13.73 1.82
C GLU A 112 0.68 -13.45 0.47
N LEU A 113 1.17 -12.22 0.26
CA LEU A 113 1.86 -11.83 -0.97
C LEU A 113 3.26 -12.45 -1.09
N TRP A 114 4.07 -12.42 -0.02
CA TRP A 114 5.50 -12.74 -0.15
C TRP A 114 5.90 -14.11 0.40
N LEU A 115 5.15 -14.66 1.37
CA LEU A 115 5.56 -15.87 2.09
C LEU A 115 4.72 -17.10 1.76
N LYS A 116 3.53 -16.94 1.18
CA LYS A 116 2.71 -18.07 0.74
C LYS A 116 3.18 -18.63 -0.60
N GLU A 117 2.79 -19.87 -0.88
CA GLU A 117 3.21 -20.66 -2.04
C GLU A 117 2.97 -19.98 -3.42
N ASN A 118 2.09 -18.97 -3.49
CA ASN A 118 1.83 -18.17 -4.70
C ASN A 118 2.90 -17.11 -5.03
N GLY A 119 4.06 -17.14 -4.37
CA GLY A 119 5.13 -16.15 -4.58
C GLY A 119 5.66 -16.07 -6.02
N ALA A 120 5.45 -17.10 -6.86
CA ALA A 120 5.82 -17.05 -8.28
C ALA A 120 4.98 -16.01 -9.06
N THR A 121 3.67 -15.96 -8.80
CA THR A 121 2.74 -15.01 -9.44
C THR A 121 3.01 -13.58 -8.96
N VAL A 122 3.37 -13.41 -7.69
CA VAL A 122 3.72 -12.10 -7.12
C VAL A 122 5.04 -11.60 -7.70
N ALA A 123 6.05 -12.46 -7.83
CA ALA A 123 7.30 -12.10 -8.50
C ALA A 123 7.07 -11.70 -9.96
N GLU A 124 6.17 -12.37 -10.69
CA GLU A 124 5.81 -11.98 -12.05
C GLU A 124 5.16 -10.60 -12.10
N VAL A 125 4.21 -10.31 -11.21
CA VAL A 125 3.52 -9.01 -11.17
C VAL A 125 4.46 -7.86 -10.78
N TYR A 126 5.29 -8.06 -9.75
CA TYR A 126 6.09 -6.99 -9.16
C TYR A 126 7.48 -6.84 -9.78
N LEU A 127 8.04 -7.90 -10.38
CA LEU A 127 9.45 -7.97 -10.76
C LEU A 127 9.68 -8.38 -12.22
N SER A 128 8.64 -8.64 -13.02
CA SER A 128 8.79 -8.97 -14.45
C SER A 128 9.43 -7.86 -15.27
N SER A 129 9.35 -6.60 -14.82
CA SER A 129 10.01 -5.46 -15.48
C SER A 129 11.53 -5.49 -15.34
N LEU A 130 12.07 -6.31 -14.43
CA LEU A 130 13.50 -6.36 -14.15
C LEU A 130 14.18 -7.57 -14.80
N PRO A 131 15.39 -7.39 -15.35
CA PRO A 131 16.14 -8.49 -15.94
C PRO A 131 16.66 -9.45 -14.87
N TRP A 132 16.88 -10.69 -15.27
CA TRP A 132 17.68 -11.62 -14.48
C TRP A 132 19.14 -11.13 -14.41
N PRO A 133 19.82 -11.21 -13.26
CA PRO A 133 19.41 -11.81 -11.98
C PRO A 133 18.82 -10.82 -10.97
N ILE A 134 18.64 -9.55 -11.34
CA ILE A 134 18.22 -8.47 -10.42
C ILE A 134 16.85 -8.77 -9.83
N ASN A 135 15.92 -9.28 -10.64
CA ASN A 135 14.59 -9.69 -10.16
C ASN A 135 14.65 -10.72 -9.02
N LYS A 136 15.54 -11.72 -9.09
CA LYS A 136 15.70 -12.73 -8.04
C LYS A 136 16.33 -12.16 -6.77
N ALA A 137 17.30 -11.26 -6.92
CA ALA A 137 17.91 -10.59 -5.77
C ALA A 137 16.90 -9.73 -5.00
N ILE A 138 16.04 -8.99 -5.73
CA ILE A 138 15.00 -8.16 -5.11
C ILE A 138 13.89 -9.01 -4.49
N ASP A 139 13.44 -10.09 -5.16
CA ASP A 139 12.48 -11.04 -4.58
C ASP A 139 13.00 -11.59 -3.24
N TRP A 140 14.26 -12.03 -3.20
CA TRP A 140 14.88 -12.52 -1.97
C TRP A 140 14.96 -11.45 -0.88
N LYS A 141 15.38 -10.22 -1.24
CA LYS A 141 15.42 -9.07 -0.32
C LYS A 141 14.03 -8.79 0.27
N GLN A 142 12.99 -8.78 -0.56
CA GLN A 142 11.62 -8.51 -0.12
C GLN A 142 11.08 -9.58 0.82
N ARG A 143 11.24 -10.86 0.46
CA ARG A 143 10.83 -11.97 1.32
C ARG A 143 11.53 -11.93 2.67
N ARG A 144 12.84 -11.64 2.68
CA ARG A 144 13.61 -11.48 3.91
C ARG A 144 13.14 -10.29 4.74
N SER A 145 12.85 -9.16 4.10
CA SER A 145 12.30 -7.98 4.78
C SER A 145 10.97 -8.30 5.48
N VAL A 146 10.05 -8.97 4.77
CA VAL A 146 8.75 -9.38 5.32
C VAL A 146 8.90 -10.40 6.44
N GLN A 147 9.82 -11.37 6.33
CA GLN A 147 10.12 -12.30 7.42
C GLN A 147 10.58 -11.57 8.69
N VAL A 148 11.50 -10.62 8.54
CA VAL A 148 12.00 -9.82 9.67
C VAL A 148 10.90 -8.96 10.28
N HIS A 149 10.10 -8.28 9.44
CA HIS A 149 8.97 -7.44 9.88
C HIS A 149 7.94 -8.23 10.68
N LEU A 150 7.59 -9.44 10.23
CA LEU A 150 6.62 -10.32 10.90
C LEU A 150 7.24 -11.16 12.03
N GLY A 151 8.55 -11.04 12.28
CA GLY A 151 9.27 -11.85 13.27
C GLY A 151 9.22 -13.36 12.98
N ILE A 152 9.18 -13.73 11.69
CA ILE A 152 9.12 -15.12 11.23
C ILE A 152 10.54 -15.68 11.10
N ASN A 153 10.78 -16.75 11.85
CA ASN A 153 11.99 -17.54 11.89
C ASN A 153 11.66 -18.98 11.46
N THR A 154 12.66 -19.77 11.08
CA THR A 154 12.47 -21.18 10.65
C THR A 154 11.75 -22.04 11.69
N GLU A 155 11.86 -21.70 12.96
CA GLU A 155 11.26 -22.44 14.09
C GLU A 155 9.82 -22.02 14.40
N ASN A 156 9.41 -20.78 14.07
CA ASN A 156 8.11 -20.22 14.47
C ASN A 156 7.17 -19.96 13.28
N ALA A 157 7.60 -20.30 12.06
CA ALA A 157 6.91 -19.92 10.83
C ALA A 157 5.46 -20.42 10.77
N SER A 158 5.20 -21.65 11.24
CA SER A 158 3.85 -22.22 11.27
C SER A 158 2.96 -21.54 12.31
N GLU A 159 3.49 -21.22 13.48
CA GLU A 159 2.75 -20.59 14.59
C GLU A 159 2.41 -19.13 14.28
N ARG A 160 3.39 -18.35 13.80
CA ARG A 160 3.18 -16.96 13.39
C ARG A 160 2.24 -16.83 12.21
N ALA A 161 2.35 -17.73 11.21
CA ALA A 161 1.41 -17.78 10.10
C ALA A 161 -0.03 -18.10 10.53
N ALA A 162 -0.21 -18.92 11.58
CA ALA A 162 -1.51 -19.23 12.15
C ALA A 162 -2.05 -18.09 13.02
N GLU A 163 -1.18 -17.32 13.67
CA GLU A 163 -1.54 -16.15 14.48
C GLU A 163 -1.99 -14.98 13.60
N VAL A 164 -1.22 -14.61 12.57
CA VAL A 164 -1.58 -13.55 11.61
C VAL A 164 -2.94 -13.86 10.96
N ARG A 165 -3.18 -15.13 10.59
CA ARG A 165 -4.49 -15.58 10.09
C ARG A 165 -5.58 -15.54 11.15
N ARG A 166 -5.29 -15.98 12.38
CA ARG A 166 -6.27 -15.94 13.47
C ARG A 166 -6.68 -14.51 13.82
N LEU A 167 -5.76 -13.56 13.87
CA LEU A 167 -6.07 -12.17 14.14
C LEU A 167 -6.99 -11.58 13.06
N PHE A 168 -6.75 -11.92 11.79
CA PHE A 168 -7.64 -11.56 10.69
C PHE A 168 -9.04 -12.16 10.83
N PHE A 169 -9.17 -13.45 11.16
CA PHE A 169 -10.47 -14.11 11.31
C PHE A 169 -11.22 -13.78 12.61
N PHE A 170 -10.50 -13.59 13.72
CA PHE A 170 -11.09 -13.35 15.04
C PHE A 170 -11.81 -11.99 15.11
N TRP A 171 -11.26 -10.96 14.48
CA TRP A 171 -11.94 -9.66 14.37
C TRP A 171 -13.06 -9.63 13.34
N GLY A 172 -13.06 -10.54 12.38
CA GLY A 172 -14.23 -10.78 11.52
C GLY A 172 -15.45 -11.32 12.28
N TYR A 173 -15.23 -11.96 13.44
CA TYR A 173 -16.29 -12.54 14.28
C TYR A 173 -16.79 -11.63 15.41
N ILE A 174 -16.09 -10.53 15.73
CA ILE A 174 -16.50 -9.56 16.77
C ILE A 174 -17.35 -8.41 16.17
N GLY A 175 -17.47 -8.36 14.84
CA GLY A 175 -18.28 -7.38 14.11
C GLY A 175 -19.71 -7.81 13.77
N GLU A 176 -20.18 -8.97 14.24
CA GLU A 176 -21.60 -9.39 14.22
C GLU A 176 -22.25 -9.19 15.60
#